data_AF-A0A9E6JUB8-F1
#
_entry.id   AF-A0A9E6JUB8-F1
#
_cell.length_a   1.000
_cell.length_b   1.000
_cell.length_c   1.000
_cell.angle_alpha   90.00
_cell.angle_beta   90.00
_cell.angle_gamma   90.00
#
_symmetry.space_group_name_H-M   'P 1'
#
loop_
_entity.id
_entity.type
_entity.pdbx_description
1 polymer ?
#
loop_
_entity_poly.entity_id
_entity_poly.type
_entity_poly.pdbx_seq_one_letter_code
_entity_poly.pdbx_strand_id
1 'polypeptide(L)'
;VPRLRKFIRFNQKLIENTDFQFRVIYSDEVATVNNGKTVTVKLKDVNSKRGSGWADFYIWDSKDGWTGKNPIRFDFEKMILASNNTITTDPNEYILTKHIEADYFKTATLPVFTDATSTFYPDAHPETYTFDGSLYNGWDAWSTIRDGAHTPVVYDQDNATTSGAFGLGSRYISGMGYAIERNIFLFRYNIPSGAIINSVTQSIWTNSKSDNDNDASAYLTVVSTTPASNTALTPSSDWGCFGSTKWSSDQDITNITTGQYLDFTYNSTGKSQFTPDGTDRIIKTGMREGHDFDNHPITADGSGVSPYFADQTGTANDPKLEITFTTPTITLASNAPVAANKCAGTTKVAIQSFSLTITNSDGNLTDVDFTTTGSYTQADISKYQLWYRATTNDISGASQLGTDLTSSGNAGARSFAAFTSPTLANNTTYYFWITADIASPVTDGHTIAVNSITTTNLTSTSNKAGSASLGGEQTLKATPTTATNGSTQSICTTSSATLSGNSPTVGSGSWTVESGPSTSSSQFGNTST
;
A
#
# COMPACT_ATOMS: atom_id res chain seq x y z
N VAL A 1 -25.02 3.12 -10.02
CA VAL A 1 -24.50 1.78 -9.65
C VAL A 1 -23.84 1.90 -8.29
N PRO A 2 -24.33 1.25 -7.22
CA PRO A 2 -23.76 1.39 -5.89
C PRO A 2 -22.36 0.73 -5.85
N ARG A 3 -21.35 1.49 -5.41
CA ARG A 3 -19.93 1.14 -5.49
C ARG A 3 -19.48 0.37 -4.25
N LEU A 4 -19.68 -0.95 -4.25
CA LEU A 4 -18.91 -1.87 -3.39
C LEU A 4 -17.56 -2.17 -4.08
N ARG A 5 -16.59 -1.24 -4.01
CA ARG A 5 -15.29 -1.39 -4.69
C ARG A 5 -14.08 -1.68 -3.79
N LYS A 6 -14.19 -1.84 -2.46
CA LYS A 6 -12.98 -1.83 -1.61
C LYS A 6 -12.89 -2.85 -0.47
N PHE A 7 -13.41 -4.07 -0.62
CA PHE A 7 -13.13 -5.12 0.41
C PHE A 7 -12.72 -6.51 -0.11
N ILE A 8 -13.18 -6.99 -1.28
CA ILE A 8 -12.85 -8.35 -1.76
C ILE A 8 -12.66 -8.36 -3.29
N ARG A 9 -11.55 -8.97 -3.78
CA ARG A 9 -11.22 -9.18 -5.20
C ARG A 9 -11.70 -10.55 -5.66
N PHE A 10 -12.34 -10.63 -6.83
CA PHE A 10 -12.76 -11.91 -7.42
C PHE A 10 -12.11 -12.09 -8.79
N ASN A 11 -11.17 -13.05 -8.87
CA ASN A 11 -10.42 -13.41 -10.08
C ASN A 11 -11.07 -14.52 -10.90
N GLN A 12 -12.08 -15.16 -10.34
CA GLN A 12 -12.91 -16.14 -11.00
C GLN A 12 -14.34 -15.89 -10.56
N LYS A 13 -15.30 -16.31 -11.37
CA LYS A 13 -16.70 -16.33 -10.95
C LYS A 13 -16.80 -17.25 -9.75
N LEU A 14 -17.51 -16.82 -8.72
CA LEU A 14 -17.92 -17.76 -7.70
C LEU A 14 -18.82 -18.82 -8.35
N ILE A 15 -18.52 -20.09 -8.07
CA ILE A 15 -19.29 -21.23 -8.57
C ILE A 15 -20.50 -21.54 -7.68
N GLU A 16 -20.49 -21.03 -6.45
CA GLU A 16 -21.57 -21.12 -5.48
C GLU A 16 -21.58 -19.87 -4.59
N ASN A 17 -22.72 -19.61 -3.94
CA ASN A 17 -22.86 -18.49 -3.02
C ASN A 17 -21.81 -18.63 -1.91
N THR A 18 -21.08 -17.55 -1.64
CA THR A 18 -19.98 -17.56 -0.67
C THR A 18 -20.16 -16.48 0.37
N ASP A 19 -19.90 -16.83 1.62
CA ASP A 19 -20.07 -15.96 2.77
C ASP A 19 -18.72 -15.43 3.23
N PHE A 20 -18.65 -14.12 3.44
CA PHE A 20 -17.49 -13.45 3.99
C PHE A 20 -17.82 -12.92 5.37
N GLN A 21 -17.08 -13.37 6.38
CA GLN A 21 -17.35 -13.05 7.77
C GLN A 21 -16.34 -12.04 8.30
N PHE A 22 -16.85 -10.97 8.91
CA PHE A 22 -16.07 -9.95 9.58
C PHE A 22 -16.39 -9.99 11.07
N ARG A 23 -15.36 -10.04 11.88
CA ARG A 23 -15.47 -10.02 13.33
C ARG A 23 -15.42 -8.58 13.84
N VAL A 24 -16.43 -8.17 14.59
CA VAL A 24 -16.50 -6.85 15.24
C VAL A 24 -16.61 -7.04 16.75
N ILE A 25 -15.68 -6.43 17.49
CA ILE A 25 -15.66 -6.37 18.95
C ILE A 25 -15.70 -4.90 19.34
N TYR A 26 -16.54 -4.51 20.30
CA TYR A 26 -16.60 -3.12 20.78
C TYR A 26 -16.42 -3.06 22.30
N SER A 27 -15.87 -1.94 22.78
CA SER A 27 -15.60 -1.70 24.21
C SER A 27 -16.78 -1.03 24.91
N ASP A 28 -16.89 -1.27 26.21
CA ASP A 28 -17.85 -0.59 27.10
C ASP A 28 -17.49 0.90 27.21
N GLU A 29 -18.16 1.79 26.48
CA GLU A 29 -17.95 3.24 26.63
C GLU A 29 -19.24 3.99 26.99
N VAL A 30 -19.14 4.80 28.05
CA VAL A 30 -20.22 5.59 28.64
C VAL A 30 -20.31 6.94 27.93
N ALA A 31 -21.16 7.05 26.92
CA ALA A 31 -21.41 8.34 26.28
C ALA A 31 -22.36 9.20 27.12
N THR A 32 -21.88 10.36 27.59
CA THR A 32 -22.72 11.40 28.22
C THR A 32 -23.32 12.27 27.12
N VAL A 33 -24.64 12.48 27.13
CA VAL A 33 -25.31 13.44 26.23
C VAL A 33 -25.95 14.56 27.06
N ASN A 34 -25.86 15.78 26.53
CA ASN A 34 -26.25 17.07 27.12
C ASN A 34 -27.55 17.09 27.96
N ASN A 35 -27.61 18.02 28.92
CA ASN A 35 -28.69 18.29 29.90
C ASN A 35 -28.71 17.43 31.19
N GLY A 36 -27.57 16.94 31.65
CA GLY A 36 -27.43 16.43 33.04
C GLY A 36 -28.25 15.19 33.37
N LYS A 37 -28.81 14.50 32.37
CA LYS A 37 -29.46 13.20 32.52
C LYS A 37 -28.54 12.11 31.97
N THR A 38 -28.11 11.21 32.84
CA THR A 38 -27.34 10.03 32.45
C THR A 38 -28.28 9.04 31.77
N VAL A 39 -28.06 8.74 30.48
CA VAL A 39 -28.62 7.55 29.84
C VAL A 39 -27.57 6.46 29.97
N THR A 40 -27.77 5.53 30.91
CA THR A 40 -26.91 4.35 31.02
C THR A 40 -27.43 3.27 30.08
N VAL A 41 -26.73 3.07 28.96
CA VAL A 41 -26.91 1.93 28.06
C VAL A 41 -26.20 0.74 28.73
N LYS A 42 -26.87 0.03 29.64
CA LYS A 42 -26.33 -1.22 30.19
C LYS A 42 -26.59 -2.35 29.20
N LEU A 43 -25.53 -2.93 28.66
CA LEU A 43 -25.61 -4.16 27.89
C LEU A 43 -25.85 -5.33 28.87
N LYS A 44 -26.57 -6.35 28.39
CA LYS A 44 -27.08 -7.45 29.20
C LYS A 44 -25.94 -8.16 29.95
N ASP A 45 -25.86 -7.96 31.27
CA ASP A 45 -25.11 -8.85 32.17
C ASP A 45 -25.67 -10.28 31.98
N VAL A 46 -24.81 -11.30 31.93
CA VAL A 46 -25.17 -12.72 31.69
C VAL A 46 -26.29 -13.23 32.61
N ASN A 47 -26.52 -12.55 33.74
CA ASN A 47 -27.56 -12.88 34.71
C ASN A 47 -28.77 -11.92 34.76
N SER A 48 -28.82 -10.88 33.91
CA SER A 48 -29.87 -9.84 33.95
C SER A 48 -30.80 -9.89 32.74
N LYS A 49 -32.13 -9.82 32.95
CA LYS A 49 -33.16 -9.80 31.88
C LYS A 49 -33.37 -8.43 31.22
N ARG A 50 -32.48 -7.45 31.43
CA ARG A 50 -32.60 -6.09 30.87
C ARG A 50 -31.25 -5.66 30.29
N GLY A 51 -31.24 -5.35 29.00
CA GLY A 51 -30.10 -4.75 28.31
C GLY A 51 -30.52 -4.09 27.00
N SER A 52 -29.76 -3.12 26.55
CA SER A 52 -29.81 -2.54 25.20
C SER A 52 -29.00 -3.41 24.23
N GLY A 53 -29.40 -3.51 22.97
CA GLY A 53 -28.67 -4.23 21.92
C GLY A 53 -28.87 -3.54 20.59
N TRP A 54 -27.93 -3.71 19.66
CA TRP A 54 -28.06 -3.19 18.31
C TRP A 54 -29.08 -4.06 17.56
N ALA A 55 -30.14 -3.43 17.04
CA ALA A 55 -31.20 -4.12 16.32
C ALA A 55 -30.86 -4.38 14.84
N ASP A 56 -29.94 -3.58 14.29
CA ASP A 56 -29.46 -3.67 12.91
C ASP A 56 -28.03 -3.09 12.80
N PHE A 57 -27.26 -3.59 11.82
CA PHE A 57 -26.04 -2.96 11.33
C PHE A 57 -26.29 -2.33 9.96
N TYR A 58 -25.98 -1.05 9.83
CA TYR A 58 -26.12 -0.30 8.58
C TYR A 58 -24.77 0.28 8.17
N ILE A 59 -24.35 -0.01 6.94
CA ILE A 59 -23.22 0.70 6.33
C ILE A 59 -23.77 1.65 5.28
N TRP A 60 -23.30 2.89 5.35
CA TRP A 60 -23.65 3.95 4.43
C TRP A 60 -22.43 4.23 3.55
N ASP A 61 -22.62 4.14 2.23
CA ASP A 61 -21.61 4.59 1.27
C ASP A 61 -21.45 6.11 1.44
N SER A 62 -20.25 6.58 1.77
CA SER A 62 -19.95 7.98 2.06
C SER A 62 -19.89 8.79 0.76
N LYS A 63 -21.04 9.09 0.18
CA LYS A 63 -21.18 10.21 -0.77
C LYS A 63 -22.05 11.31 -0.20
N ASP A 64 -21.72 12.56 -0.48
CA ASP A 64 -22.37 13.77 0.02
C ASP A 64 -23.91 13.75 -0.06
N GLY A 65 -24.54 14.36 0.94
CA GLY A 65 -25.99 14.57 0.98
C GLY A 65 -26.72 13.49 1.79
N TRP A 66 -27.30 13.90 2.91
CA TRP A 66 -27.96 13.04 3.90
C TRP A 66 -29.38 12.58 3.49
N THR A 67 -29.75 12.73 2.22
CA THR A 67 -31.11 12.52 1.75
C THR A 67 -31.18 11.38 0.74
N GLY A 68 -31.76 10.25 1.14
CA GLY A 68 -32.22 9.20 0.23
C GLY A 68 -31.30 7.99 0.02
N LYS A 69 -30.36 7.71 0.93
CA LYS A 69 -29.57 6.47 0.85
C LYS A 69 -30.39 5.29 1.37
N ASN A 70 -30.48 4.22 0.58
CA ASN A 70 -30.92 2.92 1.10
C ASN A 70 -29.73 2.29 1.82
N PRO A 71 -29.81 2.01 3.13
CA PRO A 71 -28.69 1.41 3.84
C PRO A 71 -28.45 -0.01 3.33
N ILE A 72 -27.18 -0.41 3.24
CA ILE A 72 -26.83 -1.78 2.89
C ILE A 72 -27.04 -2.64 4.13
N ARG A 73 -27.95 -3.60 4.04
CA ARG A 73 -28.20 -4.59 5.09
C ARG A 73 -27.11 -5.65 5.07
N PHE A 74 -26.68 -6.03 6.27
CA PHE A 74 -25.81 -7.17 6.52
C PHE A 74 -26.56 -8.14 7.40
N ASP A 75 -26.36 -9.43 7.15
CA ASP A 75 -26.77 -10.44 8.11
C ASP A 75 -25.73 -10.43 9.23
N PHE A 76 -26.19 -10.30 10.46
CA PHE A 76 -25.32 -10.27 11.63
C PHE A 76 -25.77 -11.38 12.58
N GLU A 77 -24.80 -12.13 13.06
CA GLU A 77 -25.02 -13.12 14.10
C GLU A 77 -24.36 -12.62 15.38
N LYS A 78 -25.17 -12.54 16.44
CA LYS A 78 -24.64 -12.35 17.78
C LYS A 78 -24.09 -13.71 18.23
N MET A 79 -22.81 -13.75 18.60
CA MET A 79 -22.24 -14.94 19.23
C MET A 79 -22.94 -15.16 20.59
N ILE A 80 -23.92 -16.07 20.63
CA ILE A 80 -24.60 -16.50 21.85
C ILE A 80 -24.27 -17.98 22.06
N LEU A 81 -23.78 -18.28 23.27
CA LEU A 81 -23.56 -19.60 23.86
C LEU A 81 -24.43 -20.72 23.23
N ALA A 82 -23.80 -21.63 22.49
CA ALA A 82 -24.36 -22.96 22.25
C ALA A 82 -24.06 -23.86 23.45
N SER A 83 -24.97 -24.79 23.75
CA SER A 83 -24.97 -25.66 24.93
C SER A 83 -23.82 -26.69 25.01
N ASN A 84 -22.80 -26.58 24.15
CA ASN A 84 -21.71 -27.56 23.98
C ASN A 84 -20.28 -26.97 24.03
N ASN A 85 -20.11 -25.74 24.53
CA ASN A 85 -18.89 -25.28 25.21
C ASN A 85 -17.53 -25.34 24.48
N THR A 86 -17.41 -24.82 23.24
CA THR A 86 -16.09 -24.44 22.67
C THR A 86 -16.09 -23.14 21.85
N ILE A 87 -15.09 -22.29 22.18
CA ILE A 87 -14.73 -20.92 21.79
C ILE A 87 -15.57 -19.77 22.41
N THR A 88 -14.78 -18.85 22.97
CA THR A 88 -14.91 -17.91 24.10
C THR A 88 -15.09 -16.45 23.62
N THR A 89 -15.56 -15.42 24.34
CA THR A 89 -16.19 -15.21 25.67
C THR A 89 -16.77 -13.77 25.78
N ASP A 90 -16.88 -13.01 24.68
CA ASP A 90 -17.23 -11.60 24.77
C ASP A 90 -18.69 -11.34 24.32
N PRO A 91 -19.61 -10.93 25.22
CA PRO A 91 -20.96 -10.51 24.83
C PRO A 91 -20.99 -9.29 23.90
N ASN A 92 -19.82 -8.66 23.67
CA ASN A 92 -19.61 -7.52 22.78
C ASN A 92 -19.07 -7.91 21.39
N GLU A 93 -19.10 -9.19 21.03
CA GLU A 93 -18.64 -9.68 19.73
C GLU A 93 -19.82 -9.98 18.77
N TYR A 94 -19.70 -9.48 17.54
CA TYR A 94 -20.61 -9.74 16.43
C TYR A 94 -19.84 -10.29 15.23
N ILE A 95 -20.42 -11.27 14.54
CA ILE A 95 -19.99 -11.64 13.20
C ILE A 95 -20.93 -10.99 12.20
N LEU A 96 -20.38 -10.15 11.34
CA LEU A 96 -21.06 -9.62 10.18
C LEU A 96 -20.78 -10.56 9.01
N THR A 97 -21.84 -11.16 8.46
CA THR A 97 -21.74 -12.03 7.30
C THR A 97 -22.22 -11.29 6.07
N LYS A 98 -21.36 -11.23 5.05
CA LYS A 98 -21.74 -10.78 3.72
C LYS A 98 -21.93 -11.99 2.82
N HIS A 99 -23.19 -12.28 2.50
CA HIS A 99 -23.55 -13.22 1.46
C HIS A 99 -23.26 -12.62 0.09
N ILE A 100 -22.42 -13.30 -0.71
CA ILE A 100 -22.18 -12.96 -2.11
C ILE A 100 -22.78 -14.06 -2.96
N GLU A 101 -23.86 -13.73 -3.66
CA GLU A 101 -24.51 -14.66 -4.58
C GLU A 101 -23.64 -14.88 -5.82
N ALA A 102 -23.43 -16.14 -6.21
CA ALA A 102 -22.72 -16.49 -7.44
C ALA A 102 -23.39 -15.89 -8.69
N ASP A 103 -24.72 -15.69 -8.62
CA ASP A 103 -25.54 -15.11 -9.67
C ASP A 103 -25.11 -13.68 -10.08
N TYR A 104 -24.54 -12.91 -9.15
CA TYR A 104 -23.93 -11.59 -9.44
C TYR A 104 -22.84 -11.67 -10.52
N PHE A 105 -22.11 -12.78 -10.61
CA PHE A 105 -21.03 -12.97 -11.58
C PHE A 105 -21.51 -13.42 -12.97
N LYS A 106 -22.82 -13.66 -13.16
CA LYS A 106 -23.37 -14.04 -14.47
C LYS A 106 -23.19 -12.91 -15.50
N THR A 107 -23.32 -11.65 -15.08
CA THR A 107 -23.22 -10.45 -15.94
C THR A 107 -21.98 -9.59 -15.70
N ALA A 108 -21.14 -9.91 -14.71
CA ALA A 108 -19.94 -9.13 -14.39
C ALA A 108 -18.76 -9.45 -15.34
N THR A 109 -18.01 -8.43 -15.77
CA THR A 109 -16.76 -8.58 -16.52
C THR A 109 -15.61 -8.85 -15.56
N LEU A 110 -14.87 -9.95 -15.77
CA LEU A 110 -13.72 -10.33 -14.97
C LEU A 110 -12.42 -9.72 -15.51
N PRO A 111 -11.42 -9.44 -14.65
CA PRO A 111 -11.47 -9.54 -13.19
C PRO A 111 -12.33 -8.45 -12.54
N VAL A 112 -12.97 -8.76 -11.40
CA VAL A 112 -13.54 -7.71 -10.54
C VAL A 112 -12.38 -7.18 -9.68
N PHE A 113 -11.86 -5.99 -10.00
CA PHE A 113 -10.60 -5.46 -9.42
C PHE A 113 -10.76 -4.61 -8.15
N THR A 114 -9.67 -4.63 -7.37
CA THR A 114 -9.22 -3.71 -6.30
C THR A 114 -8.46 -2.49 -6.86
N ASP A 115 -8.71 -2.13 -8.13
CA ASP A 115 -8.07 -1.00 -8.77
C ASP A 115 -8.57 0.30 -8.13
N ALA A 116 -7.60 1.15 -7.79
CA ALA A 116 -7.90 2.47 -7.28
C ALA A 116 -7.99 3.41 -8.48
N THR A 117 -9.10 4.13 -8.54
CA THR A 117 -9.28 5.25 -9.44
C THR A 117 -9.13 6.52 -8.61
N SER A 118 -8.16 7.35 -8.96
CA SER A 118 -8.03 8.71 -8.42
C SER A 118 -8.43 9.72 -9.48
N THR A 119 -9.20 10.73 -9.08
CA THR A 119 -9.62 11.83 -9.94
C THR A 119 -8.98 13.11 -9.43
N PHE A 120 -8.38 13.86 -10.34
CA PHE A 120 -7.68 15.12 -10.07
C PHE A 120 -8.29 16.22 -10.94
N TYR A 121 -8.26 17.45 -10.45
CA TYR A 121 -8.81 18.65 -11.10
C TYR A 121 -7.72 19.74 -11.12
N PRO A 122 -7.72 20.66 -12.08
CA PRO A 122 -6.98 21.92 -11.97
C PRO A 122 -7.51 22.73 -10.78
N ASP A 123 -6.75 23.73 -10.31
CA ASP A 123 -7.28 24.62 -9.29
C ASP A 123 -8.21 25.64 -9.97
N ALA A 124 -9.33 25.95 -9.33
CA ALA A 124 -10.12 27.12 -9.68
C ALA A 124 -9.40 28.39 -9.20
N HIS A 125 -9.66 29.51 -9.85
CA HIS A 125 -9.17 30.82 -9.48
C HIS A 125 -9.58 31.21 -8.04
N PRO A 126 -8.67 31.74 -7.21
CA PRO A 126 -7.24 31.94 -7.49
C PRO A 126 -6.42 30.65 -7.35
N GLU A 127 -5.53 30.42 -8.31
CA GLU A 127 -4.77 29.17 -8.45
C GLU A 127 -3.62 29.08 -7.46
N THR A 128 -3.41 27.89 -6.89
CA THR A 128 -2.39 27.67 -5.85
C THR A 128 -1.24 26.79 -6.35
N TYR A 129 -1.53 25.78 -7.16
CA TYR A 129 -0.61 24.75 -7.62
C TYR A 129 -0.71 24.47 -9.11
N THR A 130 -1.92 24.54 -9.66
CA THR A 130 -2.22 24.19 -11.06
C THR A 130 -3.26 25.15 -11.63
N PHE A 131 -3.23 25.38 -12.95
CA PHE A 131 -4.24 26.16 -13.65
C PHE A 131 -4.77 25.39 -14.87
N ASP A 132 -5.88 25.86 -15.41
CA ASP A 132 -6.31 25.58 -16.76
C ASP A 132 -6.69 26.87 -17.50
N GLY A 133 -6.60 26.88 -18.82
CA GLY A 133 -6.92 28.09 -19.57
C GLY A 133 -6.75 27.99 -21.07
N SER A 134 -7.15 29.06 -21.77
CA SER A 134 -7.11 29.15 -23.23
C SER A 134 -6.21 30.27 -23.73
N LEU A 135 -5.44 29.96 -24.76
CA LEU A 135 -4.62 30.89 -25.51
C LEU A 135 -5.25 31.10 -26.89
N TYR A 136 -5.41 32.36 -27.29
CA TYR A 136 -5.96 32.76 -28.58
C TYR A 136 -4.94 33.54 -29.39
N ASN A 137 -4.79 33.20 -30.68
CA ASN A 137 -4.08 34.03 -31.64
C ASN A 137 -4.83 34.04 -32.97
N GLY A 138 -5.07 35.21 -33.55
CA GLY A 138 -5.94 35.27 -34.71
C GLY A 138 -6.02 36.58 -35.48
N TRP A 139 -6.87 36.53 -36.50
CA TRP A 139 -7.17 37.54 -37.53
C TRP A 139 -5.97 37.98 -38.37
N ASP A 140 -5.12 37.03 -38.73
CA ASP A 140 -3.97 37.24 -39.61
C ASP A 140 -3.78 36.03 -40.55
N ALA A 141 -2.72 36.02 -41.35
CA ALA A 141 -2.31 34.86 -42.14
C ALA A 141 -1.98 33.65 -41.25
N TRP A 142 -2.27 32.45 -41.77
CA TRP A 142 -2.07 31.18 -41.08
C TRP A 142 -0.67 31.03 -40.47
N SER A 143 0.39 31.34 -41.23
CA SER A 143 1.77 31.27 -40.76
C SER A 143 2.05 32.24 -39.61
N THR A 144 1.49 33.46 -39.66
CA THR A 144 1.69 34.49 -38.64
C THR A 144 1.13 34.05 -37.28
N ILE A 145 -0.10 33.55 -37.27
CA ILE A 145 -0.78 33.17 -36.03
C ILE A 145 -0.23 31.86 -35.45
N ARG A 146 0.18 30.93 -36.32
CA ARG A 146 0.70 29.63 -35.91
C ARG A 146 2.08 29.75 -35.28
N ASP A 147 2.98 30.48 -35.92
CA ASP A 147 4.39 30.61 -35.51
C ASP A 147 4.60 31.67 -34.42
N GLY A 148 3.54 32.38 -34.01
CA GLY A 148 3.57 33.26 -32.84
C GLY A 148 4.18 34.65 -33.10
N ALA A 149 3.99 35.21 -34.29
CA ALA A 149 4.48 36.55 -34.61
C ALA A 149 3.70 37.70 -33.91
N HIS A 150 2.59 37.38 -33.23
CA HIS A 150 1.82 38.30 -32.39
C HIS A 150 1.93 37.93 -30.91
N THR A 151 1.77 38.91 -30.00
CA THR A 151 1.45 38.62 -28.59
C THR A 151 0.04 38.03 -28.52
N PRO A 152 -0.12 36.75 -28.18
CA PRO A 152 -1.42 36.11 -28.08
C PRO A 152 -2.28 36.80 -27.02
N VAL A 153 -3.59 36.72 -27.18
CA VAL A 153 -4.53 37.12 -26.13
C VAL A 153 -4.72 35.91 -25.21
N VAL A 154 -4.51 36.11 -23.92
CA VAL A 154 -4.89 35.13 -22.91
C VAL A 154 -6.36 35.31 -22.61
N TYR A 155 -7.13 34.25 -22.82
CA TYR A 155 -8.44 34.10 -22.22
C TYR A 155 -8.26 33.22 -21.01
N ASP A 156 -7.87 33.86 -19.91
CA ASP A 156 -8.04 33.30 -18.59
C ASP A 156 -9.53 33.43 -18.28
N GLN A 157 -10.25 32.31 -18.21
CA GLN A 157 -11.72 32.33 -18.05
C GLN A 157 -12.17 32.53 -16.59
N ASP A 158 -11.31 33.16 -15.76
CA ASP A 158 -11.57 33.65 -14.39
C ASP A 158 -12.93 34.34 -14.17
N ASN A 159 -13.60 34.80 -15.24
CA ASN A 159 -14.98 35.26 -15.20
C ASN A 159 -15.83 34.54 -16.27
N ALA A 160 -16.69 33.63 -15.79
CA ALA A 160 -17.63 32.76 -16.51
C ALA A 160 -18.67 33.44 -17.45
N THR A 161 -18.38 34.59 -18.07
CA THR A 161 -19.37 35.40 -18.82
C THR A 161 -19.04 35.66 -20.28
N THR A 162 -17.83 35.36 -20.77
CA THR A 162 -17.48 35.58 -22.19
C THR A 162 -17.67 34.32 -23.03
N SER A 163 -18.94 34.05 -23.37
CA SER A 163 -19.31 33.16 -24.47
C SER A 163 -19.06 33.89 -25.80
N GLY A 164 -18.11 33.46 -26.63
CA GLY A 164 -17.84 34.16 -27.89
C GLY A 164 -17.20 33.36 -29.05
N ALA A 165 -16.28 32.43 -28.80
CA ALA A 165 -15.61 31.67 -29.85
C ALA A 165 -15.11 30.30 -29.33
N PHE A 166 -14.76 29.39 -30.24
CA PHE A 166 -14.33 28.02 -29.96
C PHE A 166 -13.11 27.99 -29.04
N GLY A 167 -13.34 27.71 -27.75
CA GLY A 167 -12.28 27.63 -26.73
C GLY A 167 -11.09 26.75 -27.11
N LEU A 168 -11.24 25.77 -28.01
CA LEU A 168 -10.21 24.93 -28.59
C LEU A 168 -10.54 24.66 -30.05
N GLY A 169 -9.80 25.22 -31.00
CA GLY A 169 -10.14 25.07 -32.42
C GLY A 169 -9.42 26.01 -33.37
N SER A 170 -9.76 25.89 -34.65
CA SER A 170 -9.29 26.77 -35.73
C SER A 170 -10.47 27.43 -36.43
N ARG A 171 -10.30 28.64 -36.97
CA ARG A 171 -11.32 29.37 -37.73
C ARG A 171 -10.73 30.10 -38.94
N TYR A 172 -11.50 30.24 -40.01
CA TYR A 172 -11.23 31.14 -41.11
C TYR A 172 -12.45 31.98 -41.46
N ILE A 173 -12.30 33.31 -41.47
CA ILE A 173 -13.33 34.25 -41.92
C ILE A 173 -12.78 35.08 -43.07
N SER A 174 -13.48 35.06 -44.20
CA SER A 174 -13.12 35.84 -45.38
C SER A 174 -13.05 37.33 -45.05
N GLY A 175 -11.93 37.98 -45.37
CA GLY A 175 -11.68 39.39 -45.07
C GLY A 175 -11.10 39.66 -43.67
N MET A 176 -11.07 38.68 -42.76
CA MET A 176 -10.43 38.81 -41.44
C MET A 176 -9.16 37.95 -41.32
N GLY A 177 -9.12 36.76 -41.92
CA GLY A 177 -8.00 35.82 -41.81
C GLY A 177 -8.32 34.63 -40.89
N TYR A 178 -7.28 34.05 -40.32
CA TYR A 178 -7.34 32.81 -39.53
C TYR A 178 -7.30 33.10 -38.04
N ALA A 179 -7.83 32.20 -37.21
CA ALA A 179 -7.65 32.21 -35.76
C ALA A 179 -7.44 30.78 -35.24
N ILE A 180 -6.64 30.65 -34.17
CA ILE A 180 -6.35 29.39 -33.46
C ILE A 180 -6.54 29.62 -31.96
N GLU A 181 -7.18 28.65 -31.31
CA GLU A 181 -7.30 28.55 -29.86
C GLU A 181 -6.72 27.22 -29.36
N ARG A 182 -5.84 27.30 -28.35
CA ARG A 182 -5.20 26.14 -27.71
C ARG A 182 -5.51 26.15 -26.22
N ASN A 183 -5.61 24.97 -25.60
CA ASN A 183 -5.86 24.88 -24.16
C ASN A 183 -4.70 24.24 -23.42
N ILE A 184 -4.48 24.71 -22.20
CA ILE A 184 -3.55 24.11 -21.25
C ILE A 184 -4.37 23.64 -20.04
N PHE A 185 -4.10 22.43 -19.58
CA PHE A 185 -4.64 21.91 -18.31
C PHE A 185 -3.49 21.31 -17.51
N LEU A 186 -3.30 21.80 -16.29
CA LEU A 186 -2.37 21.24 -15.32
C LEU A 186 -3.15 20.50 -14.24
N PHE A 187 -2.69 19.30 -13.89
CA PHE A 187 -3.29 18.52 -12.81
C PHE A 187 -2.24 18.15 -11.78
N ARG A 188 -2.54 18.40 -10.51
CA ARG A 188 -1.74 17.90 -9.39
C ARG A 188 -2.19 16.48 -9.06
N TYR A 189 -1.32 15.51 -9.27
CA TYR A 189 -1.59 14.10 -9.02
C TYR A 189 -0.64 13.52 -7.97
N ASN A 190 -1.10 12.48 -7.28
CA ASN A 190 -0.28 11.67 -6.39
C ASN A 190 -0.71 10.21 -6.52
N ILE A 191 0.23 9.35 -6.93
CA ILE A 191 0.00 7.91 -7.11
C ILE A 191 0.94 7.16 -6.16
N PRO A 192 0.45 6.19 -5.36
CA PRO A 192 1.26 5.46 -4.40
C PRO A 192 2.52 4.84 -5.01
N SER A 193 3.60 4.85 -4.23
CA SER A 193 4.88 4.26 -4.63
C SER A 193 4.74 2.77 -4.95
N GLY A 194 5.30 2.34 -6.09
CA GLY A 194 5.26 0.95 -6.55
C GLY A 194 3.96 0.53 -7.26
N ALA A 195 3.02 1.46 -7.45
CA ALA A 195 1.82 1.21 -8.23
C ALA A 195 2.11 1.08 -9.73
N ILE A 196 1.29 0.30 -10.45
CA ILE A 196 1.28 0.21 -11.91
C ILE A 196 0.11 1.03 -12.43
N ILE A 197 0.38 1.94 -13.37
CA ILE A 197 -0.65 2.76 -14.03
C ILE A 197 -1.32 1.96 -15.13
N ASN A 198 -2.60 1.62 -14.93
CA ASN A 198 -3.40 0.81 -15.86
C ASN A 198 -3.95 1.67 -17.00
N SER A 199 -4.52 2.83 -16.67
CA SER A 199 -5.04 3.81 -17.64
C SER A 199 -4.98 5.22 -17.07
N VAL A 200 -4.92 6.19 -17.98
CA VAL A 200 -5.05 7.62 -17.68
C VAL A 200 -6.05 8.18 -18.68
N THR A 201 -7.04 8.90 -18.17
CA THR A 201 -8.08 9.55 -18.98
C THR A 201 -8.16 11.01 -18.56
N GLN A 202 -7.88 11.92 -19.49
CA GLN A 202 -8.20 13.33 -19.31
C GLN A 202 -9.59 13.58 -19.89
N SER A 203 -10.47 14.24 -19.16
CA SER A 203 -11.81 14.59 -19.61
C SER A 203 -11.99 16.10 -19.58
N ILE A 204 -12.63 16.63 -20.62
CA ILE A 204 -13.10 18.02 -20.67
C ILE A 204 -14.61 18.03 -20.87
N TRP A 205 -15.32 18.98 -20.29
CA TRP A 205 -16.75 19.13 -20.54
C TRP A 205 -16.98 19.98 -21.79
N THR A 206 -17.68 19.47 -22.80
CA THR A 206 -17.91 20.17 -24.07
C THR A 206 -19.22 20.94 -24.04
N ASN A 207 -19.18 22.27 -23.98
CA ASN A 207 -20.39 23.11 -23.98
C ASN A 207 -20.99 23.28 -25.38
N SER A 208 -20.13 23.56 -26.36
CA SER A 208 -20.52 23.72 -27.77
C SER A 208 -19.46 23.14 -28.71
N LYS A 209 -19.83 22.91 -29.96
CA LYS A 209 -18.93 22.44 -31.03
C LYS A 209 -19.20 23.13 -32.36
N SER A 210 -18.20 23.18 -33.23
CA SER A 210 -18.34 23.46 -34.65
C SER A 210 -17.48 22.51 -35.45
N ASP A 211 -18.01 22.12 -36.59
CA ASP A 211 -17.42 21.15 -37.50
C ASP A 211 -17.71 21.60 -38.94
N ASN A 212 -17.45 22.89 -39.20
CA ASN A 212 -17.79 23.52 -40.47
C ASN A 212 -16.76 23.19 -41.56
N ASP A 213 -15.55 22.76 -41.16
CA ASP A 213 -14.55 22.16 -42.04
C ASP A 213 -14.28 20.73 -41.58
N ASN A 214 -15.17 19.82 -41.99
CA ASN A 214 -15.13 18.41 -41.62
C ASN A 214 -14.25 17.64 -42.62
N ASP A 215 -12.97 17.54 -42.31
CA ASP A 215 -11.95 16.86 -43.10
C ASP A 215 -11.08 15.94 -42.21
N ALA A 216 -9.96 15.44 -42.74
CA ALA A 216 -9.07 14.57 -41.98
C ALA A 216 -8.36 15.26 -40.79
N SER A 217 -8.37 16.59 -40.75
CA SER A 217 -7.81 17.41 -39.69
C SER A 217 -8.88 17.88 -38.68
N ALA A 218 -10.15 17.53 -38.86
CA ALA A 218 -11.24 17.82 -37.92
C ALA A 218 -11.24 16.91 -36.67
N TYR A 219 -10.20 17.02 -35.84
CA TYR A 219 -10.07 16.26 -34.60
C TYR A 219 -9.47 17.06 -33.46
N LEU A 220 -9.64 16.60 -32.23
CA LEU A 220 -8.97 17.11 -31.03
C LEU A 220 -7.95 16.10 -30.52
N THR A 221 -6.84 16.58 -29.97
CA THR A 221 -5.80 15.70 -29.43
C THR A 221 -5.11 16.32 -28.21
N VAL A 222 -4.63 15.46 -27.30
CA VAL A 222 -3.80 15.87 -26.16
C VAL A 222 -2.34 15.79 -26.55
N VAL A 223 -1.55 16.78 -26.20
CA VAL A 223 -0.11 16.89 -26.45
C VAL A 223 0.63 17.28 -25.17
N SER A 224 1.95 17.10 -25.16
CA SER A 224 2.82 17.69 -24.14
C SER A 224 2.78 19.22 -24.21
N THR A 225 2.94 19.90 -23.07
CA THR A 225 3.13 21.35 -23.03
C THR A 225 4.11 21.76 -21.93
N THR A 226 4.77 22.90 -22.07
CA THR A 226 5.73 23.43 -21.08
C THR A 226 5.47 24.90 -20.76
N PRO A 227 4.31 25.25 -20.18
CA PRO A 227 4.01 26.62 -19.78
C PRO A 227 5.04 27.14 -18.76
N ALA A 228 5.29 28.45 -18.81
CA ALA A 228 6.27 29.15 -17.99
C ALA A 228 5.94 29.13 -16.50
N SER A 229 4.65 29.06 -16.15
CA SER A 229 4.16 28.97 -14.77
C SER A 229 3.33 27.70 -14.57
N ASN A 230 3.05 27.40 -13.30
CA ASN A 230 2.09 26.38 -12.90
C ASN A 230 0.77 26.97 -12.38
N THR A 231 0.64 28.29 -12.28
CA THR A 231 -0.53 28.94 -11.65
C THR A 231 -1.05 30.14 -12.44
N ALA A 232 -0.62 30.32 -13.69
CA ALA A 232 -1.08 31.40 -14.56
C ALA A 232 -0.60 31.16 -16.00
N LEU A 233 -1.39 31.63 -16.98
CA LEU A 233 -0.95 31.71 -18.38
C LEU A 233 -0.03 32.91 -18.62
N THR A 234 1.02 32.72 -19.41
CA THR A 234 1.89 33.79 -19.91
C THR A 234 1.82 33.83 -21.45
N PRO A 235 1.09 34.78 -22.06
CA PRO A 235 0.73 34.72 -23.47
C PRO A 235 1.93 34.61 -24.41
N SER A 236 2.97 35.42 -24.18
CA SER A 236 4.14 35.51 -25.07
C SER A 236 5.10 34.31 -24.98
N SER A 237 5.08 33.55 -23.89
CA SER A 237 5.94 32.36 -23.71
C SER A 237 5.21 31.05 -23.97
N ASP A 238 3.91 30.99 -23.68
CA ASP A 238 3.19 29.71 -23.62
C ASP A 238 2.59 29.31 -24.97
N TRP A 239 2.48 30.23 -25.94
CA TRP A 239 1.99 29.87 -27.28
C TRP A 239 2.86 28.82 -27.98
N GLY A 240 4.19 28.99 -27.89
CA GLY A 240 5.15 28.09 -28.51
C GLY A 240 5.47 26.83 -27.69
N CYS A 241 4.86 26.66 -26.51
CA CYS A 241 5.25 25.60 -25.58
C CYS A 241 4.54 24.25 -25.81
N PHE A 242 3.62 24.18 -26.78
CA PHE A 242 2.92 22.97 -27.16
C PHE A 242 3.79 22.05 -28.01
N GLY A 243 3.86 20.78 -27.63
CA GLY A 243 4.64 19.77 -28.35
C GLY A 243 3.97 19.25 -29.61
N SER A 244 4.76 18.50 -30.38
CA SER A 244 4.33 17.79 -31.61
C SER A 244 4.06 16.30 -31.38
N THR A 245 4.05 15.83 -30.13
CA THR A 245 3.81 14.42 -29.79
C THR A 245 2.43 14.27 -29.16
N LYS A 246 1.59 13.42 -29.76
CA LYS A 246 0.25 13.08 -29.25
C LYS A 246 0.35 12.17 -28.03
N TRP A 247 -0.37 12.51 -26.97
CA TRP A 247 -0.50 11.72 -25.74
C TRP A 247 -1.80 10.93 -25.67
N SER A 248 -2.78 11.22 -26.52
CA SER A 248 -4.03 10.48 -26.64
C SER A 248 -4.25 9.97 -28.07
N SER A 249 -5.29 9.16 -28.25
CA SER A 249 -5.92 9.02 -29.56
C SER A 249 -6.68 10.30 -29.90
N ASP A 250 -6.84 10.55 -31.20
CA ASP A 250 -7.60 11.70 -31.70
C ASP A 250 -9.10 11.49 -31.47
N GLN A 251 -9.79 12.58 -31.12
CA GLN A 251 -11.25 12.63 -31.03
C GLN A 251 -11.79 13.40 -32.23
N ASP A 252 -12.35 12.69 -33.20
CA ASP A 252 -13.03 13.27 -34.36
C ASP A 252 -14.21 14.15 -33.90
N ILE A 253 -14.21 15.41 -34.35
CA ILE A 253 -15.17 16.43 -33.91
C ILE A 253 -16.60 16.07 -34.32
N THR A 254 -16.76 15.35 -35.43
CA THR A 254 -18.05 14.82 -35.90
C THR A 254 -18.74 14.03 -34.78
N ASN A 255 -17.97 13.22 -34.06
CA ASN A 255 -18.44 12.26 -33.06
C ASN A 255 -18.60 12.86 -31.66
N ILE A 256 -18.14 14.10 -31.43
CA ILE A 256 -18.27 14.77 -30.14
C ILE A 256 -19.73 15.13 -29.89
N THR A 257 -20.23 14.76 -28.71
CA THR A 257 -21.55 15.16 -28.21
C THR A 257 -21.37 16.27 -27.17
N THR A 258 -22.17 17.34 -27.26
CA THR A 258 -22.15 18.50 -26.34
C THR A 258 -22.98 18.25 -25.09
N GLY A 259 -22.70 18.97 -24.01
CA GLY A 259 -23.39 18.86 -22.73
C GLY A 259 -22.96 17.65 -21.90
N GLN A 260 -21.75 17.12 -22.14
CA GLN A 260 -21.17 16.02 -21.38
C GLN A 260 -19.63 16.04 -21.43
N TYR A 261 -19.00 15.14 -20.69
CA TYR A 261 -17.56 14.92 -20.78
C TYR A 261 -17.16 14.24 -22.10
N LEU A 262 -16.09 14.75 -22.69
CA LEU A 262 -15.31 14.11 -23.74
C LEU A 262 -14.03 13.54 -23.13
N ASP A 263 -13.81 12.24 -23.31
CA ASP A 263 -12.71 11.50 -22.69
C ASP A 263 -11.55 11.28 -23.67
N PHE A 264 -10.35 11.66 -23.25
CA PHE A 264 -9.09 11.44 -23.94
C PHE A 264 -8.29 10.39 -23.17
N THR A 265 -8.37 9.14 -23.61
CA THR A 265 -7.55 8.05 -23.05
C THR A 265 -6.11 8.20 -23.55
N TYR A 266 -5.16 8.21 -22.61
CA TYR A 266 -3.75 8.38 -22.94
C TYR A 266 -3.16 7.10 -23.54
N ASN A 267 -2.36 7.27 -24.59
CA ASN A 267 -1.56 6.23 -25.20
C ASN A 267 -0.31 5.90 -24.34
N SER A 268 0.55 4.99 -24.81
CA SER A 268 1.76 4.59 -24.07
C SER A 268 2.70 5.77 -23.77
N THR A 269 2.84 6.73 -24.68
CA THR A 269 3.68 7.92 -24.51
C THR A 269 3.11 8.89 -23.49
N GLY A 270 1.78 9.12 -23.49
CA GLY A 270 1.12 9.92 -22.47
C GLY A 270 1.19 9.28 -21.10
N LYS A 271 0.96 7.96 -21.01
CA LYS A 271 1.06 7.22 -19.75
C LYS A 271 2.46 7.22 -19.15
N SER A 272 3.53 7.21 -19.97
CA SER A 272 4.91 7.19 -19.47
C SER A 272 5.36 8.50 -18.81
N GLN A 273 4.53 9.55 -18.85
CA GLN A 273 4.81 10.83 -18.19
C GLN A 273 4.49 10.81 -16.69
N PHE A 274 3.80 9.78 -16.23
CA PHE A 274 3.39 9.65 -14.84
C PHE A 274 4.37 8.80 -14.05
N THR A 275 4.71 9.27 -12.85
CA THR A 275 5.61 8.55 -11.94
C THR A 275 4.87 8.17 -10.64
N PRO A 276 4.73 6.88 -10.32
CA PRO A 276 4.11 6.41 -9.09
C PRO A 276 5.15 6.33 -7.96
N ASP A 277 5.41 7.45 -7.30
CA ASP A 277 6.40 7.56 -6.21
C ASP A 277 5.81 7.95 -4.84
N GLY A 278 4.50 8.16 -4.76
CA GLY A 278 3.80 8.57 -3.53
C GLY A 278 3.95 10.06 -3.20
N THR A 279 4.50 10.87 -4.09
CA THR A 279 4.65 12.32 -3.91
C THR A 279 3.73 13.10 -4.84
N ASP A 280 3.45 14.35 -4.48
CA ASP A 280 2.67 15.23 -5.33
C ASP A 280 3.48 15.65 -6.55
N ARG A 281 2.89 15.46 -7.73
CA ARG A 281 3.47 15.78 -9.04
C ARG A 281 2.47 16.62 -9.83
N ILE A 282 2.97 17.42 -10.77
CA ILE A 282 2.13 18.15 -11.71
C ILE A 282 2.36 17.56 -13.10
N ILE A 283 1.29 17.14 -13.75
CA ILE A 283 1.31 16.84 -15.19
C ILE A 283 0.83 18.08 -15.95
N LYS A 284 1.58 18.44 -17.00
CA LYS A 284 1.27 19.58 -17.87
C LYS A 284 0.77 19.07 -19.20
N THR A 285 -0.46 19.39 -19.56
CA THR A 285 -1.12 18.88 -20.77
C THR A 285 -1.57 20.04 -21.63
N GLY A 286 -1.31 19.95 -22.93
CA GLY A 286 -1.84 20.88 -23.92
C GLY A 286 -2.87 20.17 -24.77
N MET A 287 -3.84 20.90 -25.31
CA MET A 287 -4.78 20.39 -26.30
C MET A 287 -4.72 21.26 -27.56
N ARG A 288 -4.76 20.58 -28.72
CA ARG A 288 -4.78 21.20 -30.04
C ARG A 288 -5.86 20.56 -30.90
N GLU A 289 -6.44 21.36 -31.77
CA GLU A 289 -7.28 20.89 -32.86
C GLU A 289 -6.40 20.50 -34.07
N GLY A 290 -6.86 19.59 -34.91
CA GLY A 290 -6.06 18.89 -35.91
C GLY A 290 -5.56 19.78 -37.05
N HIS A 291 -6.31 20.80 -37.50
CA HIS A 291 -5.79 21.78 -38.47
C HIS A 291 -4.55 22.49 -37.90
N ASP A 292 -4.63 22.92 -36.64
CA ASP A 292 -3.47 23.41 -35.91
C ASP A 292 -2.42 22.30 -35.71
N PHE A 293 -2.74 21.09 -35.30
CA PHE A 293 -1.71 20.06 -35.08
C PHE A 293 -0.94 19.73 -36.37
N ASP A 294 -1.65 19.44 -37.46
CA ASP A 294 -1.11 18.94 -38.74
C ASP A 294 -0.51 20.03 -39.63
N ASN A 295 -0.68 21.30 -39.27
CA ASN A 295 -0.35 22.44 -40.14
C ASN A 295 -1.17 22.43 -41.44
N HIS A 296 -2.47 22.22 -41.30
CA HIS A 296 -3.43 22.26 -42.40
C HIS A 296 -4.34 23.48 -42.22
N PRO A 297 -4.25 24.55 -43.05
CA PRO A 297 -5.10 25.72 -42.87
C PRO A 297 -6.58 25.39 -43.05
N ILE A 298 -7.40 25.76 -42.08
CA ILE A 298 -8.86 25.61 -42.15
C ILE A 298 -9.48 26.51 -43.23
N THR A 299 -10.53 26.03 -43.90
CA THR A 299 -11.21 26.71 -45.01
C THR A 299 -12.60 27.25 -44.66
N ALA A 300 -13.10 26.99 -43.45
CA ALA A 300 -14.40 27.44 -42.97
C ALA A 300 -14.34 28.18 -41.62
N ASP A 301 -15.46 28.82 -41.25
CA ASP A 301 -15.59 29.49 -39.96
C ASP A 301 -15.87 28.48 -38.83
N GLY A 302 -14.85 27.72 -38.45
CA GLY A 302 -14.83 26.97 -37.19
C GLY A 302 -14.78 25.45 -37.32
N SER A 303 -13.71 24.87 -36.81
CA SER A 303 -13.60 23.45 -36.45
C SER A 303 -13.02 23.38 -35.04
N GLY A 304 -13.79 22.86 -34.08
CA GLY A 304 -13.38 22.80 -32.67
C GLY A 304 -14.52 22.70 -31.67
N VAL A 305 -14.19 22.90 -30.39
CA VAL A 305 -15.12 22.86 -29.27
C VAL A 305 -14.92 24.05 -28.33
N SER A 306 -15.93 24.35 -27.52
CA SER A 306 -15.77 25.24 -26.35
C SER A 306 -15.90 24.40 -25.09
N PRO A 307 -14.77 24.07 -24.42
CA PRO A 307 -14.83 23.36 -23.16
C PRO A 307 -15.10 24.31 -21.98
N TYR A 308 -15.42 23.73 -20.83
CA TYR A 308 -15.37 24.44 -19.54
C TYR A 308 -14.02 24.27 -18.85
N PHE A 309 -13.73 25.21 -17.97
CA PHE A 309 -12.52 25.29 -17.13
C PHE A 309 -12.90 25.22 -15.63
N ALA A 310 -11.92 25.11 -14.74
CA ALA A 310 -12.12 24.88 -13.30
C ALA A 310 -12.87 26.01 -12.56
N ASP A 311 -12.98 27.20 -13.16
CA ASP A 311 -13.65 28.37 -12.57
C ASP A 311 -15.18 28.31 -12.61
N GLN A 312 -15.75 27.28 -13.25
CA GLN A 312 -17.18 27.04 -13.19
C GLN A 312 -17.61 26.78 -11.74
N THR A 313 -18.84 27.18 -11.41
CA THR A 313 -19.36 26.95 -10.05
C THR A 313 -19.56 25.45 -9.81
N GLY A 314 -18.67 24.87 -9.00
CA GLY A 314 -18.71 23.46 -8.59
C GLY A 314 -18.14 22.51 -9.66
N THR A 315 -17.76 21.31 -9.23
CA THR A 315 -16.88 20.43 -10.02
C THR A 315 -17.58 19.51 -11.02
N ALA A 316 -18.86 19.75 -11.32
CA ALA A 316 -19.65 18.86 -12.16
C ALA A 316 -19.14 18.84 -13.61
N ASN A 317 -18.53 19.94 -14.04
CA ASN A 317 -18.14 20.17 -15.43
C ASN A 317 -16.65 20.54 -15.59
N ASP A 318 -15.90 20.59 -14.50
CA ASP A 318 -14.47 20.91 -14.51
C ASP A 318 -13.69 19.86 -15.30
N PRO A 319 -12.60 20.27 -15.99
CA PRO A 319 -11.65 19.32 -16.52
C PRO A 319 -11.14 18.39 -15.42
N LYS A 320 -11.00 17.11 -15.75
CA LYS A 320 -10.54 16.12 -14.79
C LYS A 320 -9.53 15.18 -15.40
N LEU A 321 -8.65 14.67 -14.55
CA LEU A 321 -7.72 13.60 -14.87
C LEU A 321 -8.05 12.41 -14.00
N GLU A 322 -8.46 11.32 -14.63
CA GLU A 322 -8.72 10.05 -13.97
C GLU A 322 -7.57 9.08 -14.21
N ILE A 323 -6.92 8.63 -13.13
CA ILE A 323 -5.84 7.65 -13.18
C ILE A 323 -6.32 6.39 -12.50
N THR A 324 -6.36 5.28 -13.25
CA THR A 324 -6.62 3.95 -12.69
C THR A 324 -5.30 3.20 -12.54
N PHE A 325 -5.03 2.70 -11.34
CA PHE A 325 -3.78 2.05 -11.01
C PHE A 325 -3.98 0.83 -10.11
N THR A 326 -2.99 -0.05 -10.12
CA THR A 326 -2.91 -1.22 -9.24
C THR A 326 -1.77 -1.05 -8.26
N THR A 327 -2.04 -1.15 -6.96
CA THR A 327 -1.03 -1.08 -5.90
C THR A 327 -0.52 -2.47 -5.52
N PRO A 328 0.75 -2.60 -5.10
CA PRO A 328 1.30 -3.88 -4.66
C PRO A 328 0.61 -4.34 -3.38
N THR A 329 0.46 -5.65 -3.22
CA THR A 329 -0.02 -6.26 -1.97
C THR A 329 1.00 -7.29 -1.49
N ILE A 330 1.47 -7.12 -0.24
CA ILE A 330 2.26 -8.11 0.50
C ILE A 330 1.34 -8.88 1.44
N THR A 331 1.31 -10.20 1.27
CA THR A 331 0.53 -11.10 2.13
C THR A 331 1.46 -11.89 3.04
N LEU A 332 1.33 -11.63 4.34
CA LEU A 332 2.10 -12.26 5.39
C LEU A 332 1.51 -13.64 5.75
N ALA A 333 2.37 -14.66 5.84
CA ALA A 333 1.99 -16.00 6.28
C ALA A 333 3.01 -16.60 7.25
N SER A 334 2.55 -17.56 8.04
CA SER A 334 3.34 -18.22 9.08
C SER A 334 4.35 -19.20 8.50
N ASN A 335 5.56 -19.21 9.06
CA ASN A 335 6.59 -20.21 8.81
C ASN A 335 7.49 -20.40 10.04
N ALA A 336 6.87 -20.42 11.23
CA ALA A 336 7.60 -20.31 12.49
C ALA A 336 8.64 -21.45 12.67
N PRO A 337 9.85 -21.14 13.21
CA PRO A 337 10.81 -22.17 13.59
C PRO A 337 10.25 -23.03 14.72
N VAL A 338 10.64 -24.30 14.75
CA VAL A 338 10.24 -25.25 15.80
C VAL A 338 11.04 -24.97 17.08
N ALA A 339 10.40 -25.16 18.24
CA ALA A 339 11.05 -25.07 19.54
C ALA A 339 12.23 -26.07 19.64
N ALA A 340 13.36 -25.62 20.17
CA ALA A 340 14.57 -26.44 20.28
C ALA A 340 15.55 -25.93 21.35
N ASN A 341 16.48 -26.80 21.76
CA ASN A 341 17.63 -26.41 22.57
C ASN A 341 18.72 -25.81 21.68
N LYS A 342 19.39 -24.76 22.16
CA LYS A 342 20.45 -24.04 21.46
C LYS A 342 21.65 -23.84 22.39
N CYS A 343 22.79 -24.42 22.00
CA CYS A 343 24.01 -24.32 22.79
C CYS A 343 24.61 -22.91 22.72
N ALA A 344 25.31 -22.51 23.78
CA ALA A 344 26.14 -21.32 23.82
C ALA A 344 27.06 -21.23 22.58
N GLY A 345 27.18 -20.04 22.01
CA GLY A 345 27.99 -19.78 20.80
C GLY A 345 27.36 -20.20 19.47
N THR A 346 26.13 -20.75 19.47
CA THR A 346 25.43 -21.05 18.21
C THR A 346 25.04 -19.75 17.51
N THR A 347 25.42 -19.60 16.24
CA THR A 347 25.08 -18.43 15.41
C THR A 347 23.90 -18.72 14.49
N LYS A 348 23.27 -17.65 13.99
CA LYS A 348 22.15 -17.68 13.02
C LYS A 348 20.98 -18.56 13.49
N VAL A 349 20.69 -18.56 14.79
CA VAL A 349 19.54 -19.30 15.35
C VAL A 349 18.24 -18.60 14.94
N ALA A 350 17.44 -19.22 14.09
CA ALA A 350 16.12 -18.71 13.73
C ALA A 350 15.19 -18.72 14.96
N ILE A 351 14.76 -17.52 15.38
CA ILE A 351 13.81 -17.31 16.48
C ILE A 351 12.43 -16.86 15.98
N GLN A 352 12.35 -16.38 14.73
CA GLN A 352 11.09 -16.17 14.01
C GLN A 352 11.30 -16.37 12.51
N SER A 353 10.27 -16.84 11.81
CA SER A 353 10.22 -16.85 10.35
C SER A 353 8.81 -16.70 9.83
N PHE A 354 8.69 -15.97 8.73
CA PHE A 354 7.45 -15.68 8.04
C PHE A 354 7.71 -15.58 6.54
N SER A 355 6.66 -15.71 5.74
CA SER A 355 6.73 -15.47 4.30
C SER A 355 5.89 -14.26 3.90
N LEU A 356 6.33 -13.58 2.85
CA LEU A 356 5.60 -12.52 2.17
C LEU A 356 5.35 -12.95 0.72
N THR A 357 4.09 -13.14 0.35
CA THR A 357 3.69 -13.33 -1.06
C THR A 357 3.30 -11.99 -1.67
N ILE A 358 3.94 -11.63 -2.77
CA ILE A 358 3.72 -10.37 -3.47
C ILE A 358 2.73 -10.58 -4.62
N THR A 359 1.74 -9.70 -4.72
CA THR A 359 0.75 -9.71 -5.80
C THR A 359 0.52 -8.30 -6.32
N ASN A 360 -0.14 -8.21 -7.49
CA ASN A 360 -0.53 -6.99 -8.21
C ASN A 360 0.62 -6.26 -8.93
N SER A 361 1.68 -5.90 -8.21
CA SER A 361 2.88 -5.24 -8.73
C SER A 361 4.06 -5.51 -7.80
N ASP A 362 5.25 -5.02 -8.16
CA ASP A 362 6.43 -5.16 -7.32
C ASP A 362 6.21 -4.42 -5.99
N GLY A 363 6.45 -5.13 -4.89
CA GLY A 363 6.32 -4.62 -3.53
C GLY A 363 7.65 -4.17 -2.94
N ASN A 364 7.55 -3.59 -1.75
CA ASN A 364 8.69 -3.13 -0.95
C ASN A 364 8.52 -3.51 0.52
N LEU A 365 9.62 -3.47 1.26
CA LEU A 365 9.65 -3.61 2.71
C LEU A 365 10.83 -2.79 3.20
N THR A 366 10.60 -1.83 4.10
CA THR A 366 11.65 -0.94 4.60
C THR A 366 11.96 -1.18 6.07
N ASP A 367 11.06 -1.85 6.78
CA ASP A 367 11.19 -2.08 8.21
C ASP A 367 10.49 -3.37 8.65
N VAL A 368 11.07 -4.02 9.65
CA VAL A 368 10.45 -5.13 10.37
C VAL A 368 10.64 -4.92 11.87
N ASP A 369 9.53 -4.64 12.55
CA ASP A 369 9.42 -4.65 13.99
C ASP A 369 9.16 -6.06 14.51
N PHE A 370 9.64 -6.35 15.70
CA PHE A 370 9.34 -7.60 16.39
C PHE A 370 9.42 -7.42 17.90
N THR A 371 8.81 -8.33 18.65
CA THR A 371 8.90 -8.31 20.11
C THR A 371 9.40 -9.66 20.59
N THR A 372 10.56 -9.65 21.23
CA THR A 372 11.10 -10.84 21.88
C THR A 372 10.45 -11.07 23.24
N THR A 373 10.30 -12.33 23.61
CA THR A 373 9.79 -12.80 24.90
C THR A 373 10.71 -13.89 25.46
N GLY A 374 10.43 -14.37 26.66
CA GLY A 374 11.25 -15.37 27.36
C GLY A 374 12.05 -14.77 28.52
N SER A 375 12.88 -15.61 29.15
CA SER A 375 13.65 -15.26 30.35
C SER A 375 15.09 -14.82 30.09
N TYR A 376 15.52 -14.79 28.82
CA TYR A 376 16.89 -14.39 28.48
C TYR A 376 17.20 -12.96 28.96
N THR A 377 18.49 -12.74 29.24
CA THR A 377 19.06 -11.44 29.59
C THR A 377 19.89 -10.91 28.44
N GLN A 378 20.26 -9.63 28.48
CA GLN A 378 21.14 -9.04 27.45
C GLN A 378 22.45 -9.84 27.26
N ALA A 379 23.00 -10.45 28.31
CA ALA A 379 24.24 -11.21 28.25
C ALA A 379 24.13 -12.52 27.46
N ASP A 380 22.91 -13.06 27.29
CA ASP A 380 22.70 -14.35 26.63
C ASP A 380 22.67 -14.24 25.10
N ILE A 381 22.50 -13.04 24.55
CA ILE A 381 22.35 -12.79 23.11
C ILE A 381 23.43 -11.80 22.66
N SER A 382 24.13 -12.12 21.58
CA SER A 382 25.15 -11.23 21.01
C SER A 382 24.52 -10.18 20.09
N LYS A 383 23.63 -10.62 19.19
CA LYS A 383 22.97 -9.77 18.19
C LYS A 383 21.73 -10.45 17.60
N TYR A 384 20.88 -9.63 17.00
CA TYR A 384 19.78 -10.04 16.14
C TYR A 384 20.06 -9.65 14.70
N GLN A 385 19.56 -10.44 13.76
CA GLN A 385 19.75 -10.20 12.33
C GLN A 385 18.47 -10.55 11.57
N LEU A 386 18.20 -9.82 10.49
CA LEU A 386 17.12 -10.09 9.56
C LEU A 386 17.71 -10.69 8.28
N TRP A 387 17.13 -11.80 7.82
CA TRP A 387 17.54 -12.49 6.60
C TRP A 387 16.35 -12.67 5.69
N TYR A 388 16.58 -12.70 4.38
CA TYR A 388 15.54 -12.98 3.41
C TYR A 388 16.05 -13.82 2.23
N ARG A 389 15.11 -14.52 1.58
CA ARG A 389 15.37 -15.30 0.37
C ARG A 389 14.12 -15.42 -0.48
N ALA A 390 14.27 -15.30 -1.80
CA ALA A 390 13.19 -15.56 -2.74
C ALA A 390 12.96 -17.07 -2.91
N THR A 391 11.69 -17.46 -3.06
CA THR A 391 11.16 -18.78 -3.50
C THR A 391 11.50 -20.01 -2.65
N THR A 392 12.54 -19.96 -1.81
CA THR A 392 13.04 -21.12 -1.06
C THR A 392 13.01 -20.85 0.45
N ASN A 393 12.37 -21.74 1.20
CA ASN A 393 12.31 -21.71 2.66
C ASN A 393 13.55 -22.38 3.28
N ASP A 394 14.72 -21.77 3.09
CA ASP A 394 15.97 -22.25 3.68
C ASP A 394 16.93 -21.08 3.94
N ILE A 395 17.29 -20.92 5.21
CA ILE A 395 18.11 -19.82 5.71
C ILE A 395 19.60 -19.95 5.35
N SER A 396 20.08 -21.14 4.96
CA SER A 396 21.50 -21.37 4.66
C SER A 396 22.00 -20.49 3.50
N GLY A 397 21.15 -20.31 2.48
CA GLY A 397 21.40 -19.44 1.32
C GLY A 397 20.73 -18.07 1.39
N ALA A 398 20.23 -17.65 2.55
CA ALA A 398 19.56 -16.36 2.70
C ALA A 398 20.57 -15.20 2.79
N SER A 399 20.20 -14.05 2.20
CA SER A 399 20.96 -12.80 2.29
C SER A 399 20.52 -12.01 3.52
N GLN A 400 21.47 -11.38 4.20
CA GLN A 400 21.15 -10.49 5.31
C GLN A 400 20.49 -9.22 4.77
N LEU A 401 19.51 -8.71 5.49
CA LEU A 401 18.81 -7.47 5.20
C LEU A 401 18.96 -6.51 6.39
N GLY A 402 19.43 -5.30 6.12
CA GLY A 402 19.77 -4.35 7.18
C GLY A 402 21.06 -4.69 7.93
N THR A 403 21.32 -3.95 9.01
CA THR A 403 22.51 -4.12 9.85
C THR A 403 22.23 -5.03 11.04
N ASP A 404 23.29 -5.52 11.68
CA ASP A 404 23.18 -6.28 12.92
C ASP A 404 22.57 -5.39 14.02
N LEU A 405 21.50 -5.87 14.66
CA LEU A 405 20.95 -5.24 15.86
C LEU A 405 21.66 -5.85 17.08
N THR A 406 22.61 -5.11 17.65
CA THR A 406 23.29 -5.52 18.89
C THR A 406 22.28 -5.75 20.02
N SER A 407 22.53 -6.74 20.88
CA SER A 407 21.62 -7.01 22.00
C SER A 407 21.49 -5.81 22.94
N SER A 408 20.26 -5.43 23.30
CA SER A 408 19.97 -4.32 24.20
C SER A 408 18.85 -4.68 25.16
N GLY A 409 19.11 -4.74 26.47
CA GLY A 409 18.10 -5.12 27.46
C GLY A 409 17.55 -6.55 27.32
N ASN A 410 16.48 -6.85 28.05
CA ASN A 410 15.85 -8.18 28.14
C ASN A 410 14.75 -8.36 27.06
N ALA A 411 13.73 -9.19 27.30
CA ALA A 411 12.55 -9.29 26.44
C ALA A 411 11.90 -7.91 26.18
N GLY A 412 11.49 -7.65 24.94
CA GLY A 412 10.87 -6.38 24.57
C GLY A 412 10.82 -6.10 23.07
N ALA A 413 10.32 -4.92 22.72
CA ALA A 413 10.20 -4.45 21.35
C ALA A 413 11.56 -4.15 20.72
N ARG A 414 11.70 -4.51 19.44
CA ARG A 414 12.89 -4.41 18.61
C ARG A 414 12.48 -4.01 17.19
N SER A 415 13.40 -3.38 16.47
CA SER A 415 13.18 -2.96 15.09
C SER A 415 14.48 -3.10 14.30
N PHE A 416 14.40 -3.68 13.11
CA PHE A 416 15.46 -3.56 12.11
C PHE A 416 15.27 -2.23 11.35
N ALA A 417 15.37 -1.12 12.08
CA ALA A 417 15.03 0.22 11.64
C ALA A 417 15.56 0.54 10.23
N ALA A 418 14.67 0.94 9.31
CA ALA A 418 14.92 1.50 7.98
C ALA A 418 16.18 0.94 7.26
N PHE A 419 16.03 -0.21 6.60
CA PHE A 419 17.05 -0.76 5.70
C PHE A 419 16.77 -0.40 4.23
N THR A 420 17.80 -0.54 3.38
CA THR A 420 17.62 -0.45 1.92
C THR A 420 16.63 -1.52 1.46
N SER A 421 15.43 -1.09 1.06
CA SER A 421 14.36 -2.01 0.66
C SER A 421 14.80 -2.82 -0.55
N PRO A 422 14.72 -4.16 -0.52
CA PRO A 422 14.81 -4.96 -1.72
C PRO A 422 13.57 -4.71 -2.58
N THR A 423 13.71 -4.82 -3.90
CA THR A 423 12.55 -4.97 -4.79
C THR A 423 11.98 -6.37 -4.58
N LEU A 424 10.74 -6.46 -4.09
CA LEU A 424 10.04 -7.72 -3.94
C LEU A 424 9.18 -7.93 -5.18
N ALA A 425 9.63 -8.79 -6.09
CA ALA A 425 9.01 -8.95 -7.41
C ALA A 425 7.57 -9.50 -7.31
N ASN A 426 6.69 -9.01 -8.18
CA ASN A 426 5.32 -9.49 -8.30
C ASN A 426 5.26 -11.01 -8.53
N ASN A 427 4.21 -11.66 -8.00
CA ASN A 427 3.98 -13.10 -8.07
C ASN A 427 5.11 -13.95 -7.46
N THR A 428 5.90 -13.39 -6.56
CA THR A 428 6.98 -14.09 -5.87
C THR A 428 6.67 -14.21 -4.38
N THR A 429 7.01 -15.35 -3.79
CA THR A 429 7.02 -15.54 -2.33
C THR A 429 8.44 -15.41 -1.81
N TYR A 430 8.64 -14.54 -0.83
CA TYR A 430 9.89 -14.37 -0.11
C TYR A 430 9.75 -14.93 1.30
N TYR A 431 10.80 -15.56 1.80
CA TYR A 431 10.89 -16.05 3.17
C TYR A 431 11.84 -15.14 3.94
N PHE A 432 11.44 -14.78 5.15
CA PHE A 432 12.19 -13.94 6.06
C PHE A 432 12.48 -14.71 7.36
N TRP A 433 13.64 -14.44 7.96
CA TRP A 433 14.04 -14.99 9.25
C TRP A 433 14.59 -13.89 10.13
N ILE A 434 14.11 -13.84 11.36
CA ILE A 434 14.76 -13.11 12.44
C ILE A 434 15.60 -14.13 13.20
N THR A 435 16.90 -13.89 13.28
CA THR A 435 17.84 -14.76 13.98
C THR A 435 18.45 -14.07 15.18
N ALA A 436 18.89 -14.87 16.15
CA ALA A 436 19.76 -14.44 17.24
C ALA A 436 21.08 -15.23 17.20
N ASP A 437 22.19 -14.57 17.51
CA ASP A 437 23.45 -15.22 17.85
C ASP A 437 23.53 -15.43 19.36
N ILE A 438 23.61 -16.68 19.78
CA ILE A 438 23.65 -17.05 21.20
C ILE A 438 25.05 -16.76 21.73
N ALA A 439 25.14 -15.99 22.82
CA ALA A 439 26.41 -15.64 23.43
C ALA A 439 27.14 -16.88 23.97
N SER A 440 28.40 -16.71 24.35
CA SER A 440 29.14 -17.71 25.12
C SER A 440 30.00 -16.97 26.15
N PRO A 441 29.70 -17.11 27.46
CA PRO A 441 28.71 -18.01 28.07
C PRO A 441 27.25 -17.52 27.94
N VAL A 442 26.30 -18.40 28.27
CA VAL A 442 24.88 -18.08 28.56
C VAL A 442 24.46 -18.66 29.90
N THR A 443 23.33 -18.21 30.44
CA THR A 443 22.68 -18.85 31.59
C THR A 443 21.87 -20.06 31.13
N ASP A 444 22.11 -21.23 31.74
CA ASP A 444 21.43 -22.47 31.34
C ASP A 444 19.92 -22.41 31.61
N GLY A 445 19.12 -22.85 30.63
CA GLY A 445 17.67 -22.93 30.76
C GLY A 445 16.93 -21.63 30.48
N HIS A 446 17.62 -20.51 30.23
CA HIS A 446 16.96 -19.30 29.75
C HIS A 446 16.27 -19.53 28.41
N THR A 447 15.15 -18.84 28.18
CA THR A 447 14.37 -18.99 26.93
C THR A 447 14.30 -17.69 26.14
N ILE A 448 14.16 -17.83 24.82
CA ILE A 448 13.84 -16.74 23.90
C ILE A 448 12.78 -17.19 22.89
N ALA A 449 11.78 -16.35 22.66
CA ALA A 449 10.79 -16.49 21.61
C ALA A 449 10.46 -15.12 20.99
N VAL A 450 9.66 -15.10 19.93
CA VAL A 450 9.17 -13.88 19.29
C VAL A 450 7.66 -13.96 19.18
N ASN A 451 6.96 -12.87 19.53
CA ASN A 451 5.51 -12.77 19.36
C ASN A 451 5.10 -12.96 17.88
N SER A 452 3.79 -13.14 17.66
CA SER A 452 3.23 -13.14 16.31
C SER A 452 3.63 -11.87 15.55
N ILE A 453 3.95 -12.01 14.27
CA ILE A 453 4.17 -10.87 13.38
C ILE A 453 2.84 -10.54 12.70
N THR A 454 2.44 -9.28 12.76
CA THR A 454 1.22 -8.77 12.12
C THR A 454 1.59 -7.72 11.08
N THR A 455 0.60 -7.24 10.31
CA THR A 455 0.84 -6.20 9.29
C THR A 455 1.33 -4.88 9.87
N THR A 456 1.08 -4.59 11.16
CA THR A 456 1.60 -3.39 11.82
C THR A 456 3.08 -3.48 12.14
N ASN A 457 3.65 -4.69 12.14
CA ASN A 457 5.08 -4.91 12.35
C ASN A 457 5.91 -4.74 11.07
N LEU A 458 5.28 -4.52 9.92
CA LEU A 458 5.97 -4.36 8.64
C LEU A 458 5.79 -2.92 8.17
N THR A 459 6.86 -2.22 7.78
CA THR A 459 6.74 -0.95 7.06
C THR A 459 6.94 -1.16 5.58
N SER A 460 5.96 -0.72 4.79
CA SER A 460 5.87 -0.91 3.35
C SER A 460 4.88 0.12 2.78
N THR A 461 5.10 0.56 1.54
CA THR A 461 4.13 1.37 0.78
C THR A 461 3.11 0.48 0.06
N SER A 462 3.30 -0.83 0.11
CA SER A 462 2.35 -1.82 -0.38
C SER A 462 1.19 -2.02 0.59
N ASN A 463 0.05 -2.48 0.07
CA ASN A 463 -1.03 -2.99 0.92
C ASN A 463 -0.53 -4.22 1.69
N LYS A 464 -0.96 -4.36 2.94
CA LYS A 464 -0.49 -5.44 3.83
C LYS A 464 -1.68 -6.28 4.27
N ALA A 465 -1.54 -7.60 4.19
CA ALA A 465 -2.57 -8.54 4.63
C ALA A 465 -1.93 -9.73 5.37
N GLY A 466 -2.76 -10.52 6.08
CA GLY A 466 -2.34 -11.74 6.74
C GLY A 466 -1.61 -11.54 8.07
N SER A 467 -1.03 -12.63 8.58
CA SER A 467 -0.35 -12.69 9.87
C SER A 467 0.58 -13.90 9.94
N ALA A 468 1.62 -13.82 10.77
CA ALA A 468 2.46 -14.95 11.13
C ALA A 468 2.33 -15.28 12.62
N SER A 469 2.25 -16.57 12.94
CA SER A 469 2.24 -17.07 14.31
C SER A 469 3.50 -16.67 15.08
N LEU A 470 3.44 -16.77 16.41
CA LEU A 470 4.64 -16.65 17.24
C LEU A 470 5.72 -17.67 16.82
N GLY A 471 6.99 -17.30 17.03
CA GLY A 471 8.12 -18.20 16.81
C GLY A 471 8.22 -19.26 17.89
N GLY A 472 8.71 -20.46 17.55
CA GLY A 472 8.93 -21.51 18.54
C GLY A 472 9.96 -21.12 19.59
N GLU A 473 9.67 -21.40 20.87
CA GLU A 473 10.55 -21.08 21.98
C GLU A 473 11.89 -21.81 21.89
N GLN A 474 12.99 -21.06 21.93
CA GLN A 474 14.34 -21.61 21.96
C GLN A 474 14.85 -21.61 23.39
N THR A 475 15.31 -22.76 23.88
CA THR A 475 15.93 -22.90 25.20
C THR A 475 17.44 -22.83 25.07
N LEU A 476 18.06 -21.90 25.77
CA LEU A 476 19.50 -21.69 25.77
C LEU A 476 20.18 -22.71 26.69
N LYS A 477 21.27 -23.30 26.20
CA LYS A 477 22.05 -24.31 26.92
C LYS A 477 23.47 -23.84 27.12
N ALA A 478 23.89 -23.72 28.37
CA ALA A 478 25.25 -23.33 28.71
C ALA A 478 26.24 -24.45 28.35
N THR A 479 27.50 -24.11 28.10
CA THR A 479 28.55 -25.10 27.87
C THR A 479 28.74 -25.94 29.15
N PRO A 480 28.87 -27.28 29.05
CA PRO A 480 29.14 -28.12 30.20
C PRO A 480 30.37 -27.64 30.98
N THR A 481 30.34 -27.76 32.31
CA THR A 481 31.51 -27.41 33.12
C THR A 481 32.70 -28.27 32.72
N THR A 482 33.82 -27.65 32.33
CA THR A 482 35.06 -28.37 32.05
C THR A 482 35.49 -29.16 33.29
N ALA A 483 35.71 -30.46 33.13
CA ALA A 483 36.23 -31.32 34.18
C ALA A 483 37.70 -31.00 34.45
N THR A 484 38.05 -30.68 35.69
CA THR A 484 39.42 -30.37 36.13
C THR A 484 39.71 -31.02 37.48
N ASN A 485 40.98 -31.35 37.72
CA ASN A 485 41.47 -31.74 39.03
C ASN A 485 42.41 -30.65 39.59
N GLY A 486 42.41 -30.48 40.92
CA GLY A 486 43.19 -29.40 41.54
C GLY A 486 44.72 -29.55 41.37
N SER A 487 45.23 -30.78 41.26
CA SER A 487 46.63 -31.09 40.99
C SER A 487 46.85 -32.59 40.76
N THR A 488 48.02 -32.95 40.21
CA THR A 488 48.53 -34.33 40.23
C THR A 488 48.85 -34.74 41.67
N GLN A 489 48.33 -35.89 42.11
CA GLN A 489 48.56 -36.43 43.45
C GLN A 489 49.47 -37.66 43.39
N SER A 490 50.44 -37.78 44.32
CA SER A 490 51.19 -39.00 44.58
C SER A 490 50.68 -39.65 45.87
N ILE A 491 50.05 -40.82 45.75
CA ILE A 491 49.40 -41.52 46.87
C ILE A 491 50.20 -42.78 47.16
N CYS A 492 50.87 -42.84 48.31
CA CYS A 492 51.70 -43.97 48.74
C CYS A 492 51.10 -44.72 49.95
N THR A 493 49.77 -44.85 49.99
CA THR A 493 49.05 -45.47 51.12
C THR A 493 48.15 -46.61 50.64
N THR A 494 47.80 -47.54 51.54
CA THR A 494 46.85 -48.63 51.28
C THR A 494 45.40 -48.28 51.65
N SER A 495 45.15 -47.06 52.13
CA SER A 495 43.81 -46.56 52.48
C SER A 495 43.19 -45.77 51.31
N SER A 496 41.89 -45.46 51.38
CA SER A 496 41.20 -44.66 50.37
C SER A 496 41.77 -43.24 50.28
N ALA A 497 41.92 -42.71 49.05
CA ALA A 497 42.33 -41.33 48.79
C ALA A 497 41.22 -40.56 48.06
N THR A 498 41.10 -39.26 48.32
CA THR A 498 40.08 -38.40 47.69
C THR A 498 40.68 -37.67 46.49
N LEU A 499 40.08 -37.84 45.32
CA LEU A 499 40.44 -37.10 44.12
C LEU A 499 39.77 -35.72 44.15
N SER A 500 40.54 -34.67 43.91
CA SER A 500 40.09 -33.26 43.94
C SER A 500 39.46 -32.82 42.61
N GLY A 501 38.55 -33.63 42.07
CA GLY A 501 37.76 -33.28 40.90
C GLY A 501 36.75 -32.17 41.23
N ASN A 502 36.53 -31.24 40.30
CA ASN A 502 35.48 -30.23 40.45
C ASN A 502 34.08 -30.85 40.38
N SER A 503 33.10 -30.20 41.04
CA SER A 503 31.68 -30.49 40.86
C SER A 503 31.15 -29.70 39.65
N PRO A 504 30.42 -30.33 38.71
CA PRO A 504 29.83 -29.61 37.58
C PRO A 504 28.76 -28.63 38.07
N THR A 505 28.84 -27.39 37.62
CA THR A 505 27.81 -26.37 37.86
C THR A 505 26.78 -26.32 36.72
N VAL A 506 27.16 -26.82 35.54
CA VAL A 506 26.32 -26.96 34.35
C VAL A 506 26.45 -28.38 33.80
N GLY A 507 25.30 -29.02 33.59
CA GLY A 507 25.20 -30.40 33.08
C GLY A 507 25.47 -31.46 34.15
N SER A 508 25.50 -32.72 33.72
CA SER A 508 25.91 -33.86 34.53
C SER A 508 27.29 -34.35 34.07
N GLY A 509 28.19 -34.62 35.01
CA GLY A 509 29.51 -35.20 34.72
C GLY A 509 29.68 -36.55 35.41
N SER A 510 30.43 -37.44 34.77
CA SER A 510 30.92 -38.69 35.36
C SER A 510 32.42 -38.75 35.20
N TRP A 511 33.13 -39.10 36.29
CA TRP A 511 34.57 -39.33 36.24
C TRP A 511 34.86 -40.76 35.74
N THR A 512 35.84 -40.89 34.85
CA THR A 512 36.33 -42.19 34.34
C THR A 512 37.83 -42.32 34.59
N VAL A 513 38.31 -43.56 34.63
CA VAL A 513 39.74 -43.88 34.75
C VAL A 513 40.29 -44.18 33.38
N GLU A 514 41.22 -43.37 32.89
CA GLU A 514 41.79 -43.57 31.56
C GLU A 514 42.91 -44.63 31.54
N SER A 515 43.71 -44.73 32.61
CA SER A 515 44.80 -45.72 32.72
C SER A 515 45.25 -45.94 34.18
N GLY A 516 45.92 -47.07 34.46
CA GLY A 516 46.48 -47.39 35.77
C GLY A 516 46.52 -48.89 36.08
N PRO A 517 47.03 -49.29 37.27
CA PRO A 517 47.14 -50.71 37.67
C PRO A 517 45.80 -51.43 37.83
N SER A 518 44.70 -50.69 38.00
CA SER A 518 43.32 -51.18 38.01
C SER A 518 42.39 -50.12 37.40
N THR A 519 41.49 -50.54 36.52
CA THR A 519 40.45 -49.70 35.89
C THR A 519 39.04 -50.04 36.41
N SER A 520 38.95 -50.80 37.50
CA SER A 520 37.67 -51.22 38.08
C SER A 520 36.91 -50.05 38.69
N SER A 521 35.75 -49.72 38.13
CA SER A 521 34.88 -48.64 38.63
C SER A 521 34.41 -48.83 40.07
N SER A 522 34.39 -50.08 40.57
CA SER A 522 34.05 -50.40 41.97
C SER A 522 35.04 -49.82 43.00
N GLN A 523 36.23 -49.40 42.57
CA GLN A 523 37.23 -48.77 43.43
C GLN A 523 37.07 -47.25 43.55
N PHE A 524 36.14 -46.66 42.80
CA PHE A 524 35.91 -45.22 42.74
C PHE A 524 34.49 -44.90 43.22
N GLY A 525 34.37 -43.96 44.14
CA GLY A 525 33.08 -43.50 44.68
C GLY A 525 33.04 -41.98 44.72
N ASN A 526 31.86 -41.41 44.50
CA ASN A 526 31.66 -39.97 44.65
C ASN A 526 31.66 -39.61 46.15
N THR A 527 32.44 -38.60 46.53
CA THR A 527 32.49 -38.10 47.91
C THR A 527 31.45 -37.02 48.20
N SER A 528 30.76 -36.49 47.18
CA SER A 528 29.61 -35.59 47.37
C SER A 528 28.29 -36.38 47.34
N THR A 529 27.58 -36.40 48.46
CA THR A 529 26.13 -36.68 48.52
C THR A 529 25.33 -35.41 48.35
#